data_AF-A0A9W9AWF7-F1
#
_entry.id   AF-A0A9W9AWF7-F1
#
_cell.length_a   1.000
_cell.length_b   1.000
_cell.length_c   1.000
_cell.angle_alpha   90.00
_cell.angle_beta   90.00
_cell.angle_gamma   90.00
#
_symmetry.space_group_name_H-M   'P 1'
#
loop_
_entity.id
_entity.type
_entity.pdbx_description
1 polymer ?
#
loop_
_entity_poly.entity_id
_entity_poly.type
_entity_poly.pdbx_seq_one_letter_code
_entity_poly.pdbx_strand_id
1 'polypeptide(L)'
;EMFSLVHTNGIPHIFLTLNPRDTNNPIAQVLAGRDIDLDRFFHDLKPGAENIERTISVAQDPVAGAQFSHIIVQNLLNILLSLKRANQKGIFGEVSAYYGVVE
;
A
#
# COMPACT_ATOMS: atom_id res chain seq x y z
N GLU A 1 -20.77 -0.42 -10.91
CA GLU A 1 -19.67 0.31 -11.57
C GLU A 1 -18.79 -0.59 -12.45
N MET A 2 -18.23 -1.68 -11.93
CA MET A 2 -17.41 -2.61 -12.74
C MET A 2 -18.06 -3.07 -14.06
N PHE A 3 -19.34 -3.49 -14.05
CA PHE A 3 -20.03 -3.91 -15.29
C PHE A 3 -20.16 -2.77 -16.32
N SER A 4 -20.30 -1.52 -15.87
CA SER A 4 -20.34 -0.36 -16.77
C SER A 4 -18.99 -0.14 -17.45
N LEU A 5 -17.88 -0.26 -16.69
CA LEU A 5 -16.53 -0.17 -17.24
C LEU A 5 -16.25 -1.27 -18.27
N VAL A 6 -16.72 -2.49 -18.03
CA VAL A 6 -16.57 -3.58 -19.02
C VAL A 6 -17.32 -3.26 -20.31
N HIS A 7 -18.51 -2.67 -20.20
CA HIS A 7 -19.29 -2.27 -21.37
C HIS A 7 -18.62 -1.15 -22.18
N THR A 8 -17.98 -0.17 -21.52
CA THR A 8 -17.38 1.00 -22.19
C THR A 8 -15.91 0.83 -22.58
N ASN A 9 -15.14 0.01 -21.86
CA ASN A 9 -13.68 -0.12 -22.00
C ASN A 9 -13.23 -1.55 -22.34
N GLY A 10 -14.16 -2.50 -22.45
CA GLY A 10 -13.85 -3.90 -22.69
C GLY A 10 -13.44 -4.65 -21.42
N ILE A 11 -12.96 -5.89 -21.59
CA ILE A 11 -12.60 -6.75 -20.45
C ILE A 11 -11.33 -6.24 -19.72
N PRO A 12 -11.23 -6.40 -18.40
CA PRO A 12 -10.04 -6.03 -17.67
C PRO A 12 -8.86 -6.92 -18.08
N HIS A 13 -7.74 -6.31 -18.42
CA HIS A 13 -6.50 -7.03 -18.76
C HIS A 13 -5.70 -7.46 -17.52
N ILE A 14 -5.92 -6.81 -16.38
CA ILE A 14 -5.20 -7.05 -15.13
C ILE A 14 -6.20 -7.19 -14.00
N PHE A 15 -6.04 -8.25 -13.21
CA PHE A 15 -6.68 -8.43 -11.93
C PHE A 15 -5.59 -8.50 -10.86
N LEU A 16 -5.71 -7.67 -9.81
CA LEU A 16 -4.68 -7.50 -8.80
C LEU A 16 -5.32 -7.38 -7.41
N THR A 17 -4.94 -8.29 -6.51
CA THR A 17 -5.25 -8.18 -5.08
C THR A 17 -4.02 -7.64 -4.35
N LEU A 18 -4.20 -6.58 -3.57
CA LEU A 18 -3.16 -6.01 -2.73
C LEU A 18 -3.43 -6.39 -1.28
N ASN A 19 -2.45 -7.02 -0.64
CA ASN A 19 -2.52 -7.35 0.78
C ASN A 19 -1.29 -6.77 1.51
N PRO A 20 -1.23 -5.44 1.70
CA PRO A 20 -0.11 -4.80 2.37
C PRO A 20 -0.12 -5.18 3.85
N ARG A 21 0.97 -5.79 4.32
CA ARG A 21 1.11 -6.23 5.72
C ARG A 21 1.77 -5.15 6.57
N ASP A 22 0.97 -4.47 7.38
CA ASP A 22 1.38 -3.42 8.31
C ASP A 22 2.34 -3.90 9.42
N THR A 23 2.10 -5.07 10.02
CA THR A 23 2.92 -5.61 11.12
C THR A 23 4.37 -5.88 10.76
N ASN A 24 4.68 -5.98 9.47
CA ASN A 24 6.01 -6.28 8.96
C ASN A 24 6.58 -5.14 8.11
N ASN A 25 5.89 -4.00 8.06
CA ASN A 25 6.31 -2.86 7.28
C ASN A 25 6.79 -1.72 8.21
N PRO A 26 8.03 -1.22 8.02
CA PRO A 26 8.56 -0.15 8.87
C PRO A 26 7.77 1.17 8.77
N ILE A 27 7.11 1.44 7.64
CA ILE A 27 6.29 2.65 7.46
C ILE A 27 5.11 2.64 8.44
N ALA A 28 4.44 1.50 8.59
CA ALA A 28 3.32 1.37 9.53
C ALA A 28 3.77 1.60 10.98
N GLN A 29 5.01 1.22 11.31
CA GLN A 29 5.57 1.42 12.65
C GLN A 29 5.86 2.90 12.94
N VAL A 30 6.41 3.62 11.97
CA VAL A 30 6.60 5.08 12.07
C VAL A 30 5.26 5.80 12.20
N LEU A 31 4.26 5.39 11.42
CA LEU A 31 2.90 5.96 11.51
C LEU A 31 2.25 5.68 12.87
N ALA A 32 2.52 4.52 13.47
CA ALA A 32 2.08 4.17 14.83
C ALA A 32 2.93 4.84 15.93
N GLY A 33 3.83 5.77 15.58
CA GLY A 33 4.59 6.59 16.52
C GLY A 33 5.84 5.94 17.10
N ARG A 34 6.31 4.80 16.56
CA ARG A 34 7.62 4.27 16.96
C ARG A 34 8.73 5.14 16.41
N ASP A 35 9.67 5.50 17.27
CA ASP A 35 10.90 6.18 16.91
C ASP A 35 11.83 5.20 16.19
N ILE A 36 11.78 5.24 14.86
CA ILE A 36 12.48 4.32 13.96
C ILE A 36 13.14 5.14 12.86
N ASP A 37 14.45 4.95 12.72
CA ASP A 37 15.18 5.42 11.56
C ASP A 37 14.91 4.49 10.36
N LEU A 38 14.20 4.99 9.35
CA LEU A 38 13.89 4.24 8.13
C LEU A 38 15.14 3.92 7.30
N ASP A 39 16.19 4.73 7.36
CA ASP A 39 17.45 4.50 6.64
C ASP A 39 18.29 3.41 7.32
N ARG A 40 18.02 3.14 8.61
CA ARG A 40 18.74 2.15 9.42
C ARG A 40 17.84 1.09 10.03
N PHE A 41 16.63 0.88 9.50
CA PHE A 41 15.61 0.04 10.13
C PHE A 41 16.12 -1.32 10.63
N PHE A 42 16.94 -2.02 9.83
CA PHE A 42 17.44 -3.35 10.19
C PHE A 42 18.59 -3.36 11.22
N HIS A 43 19.15 -2.20 11.57
CA HIS A 43 20.27 -2.08 12.52
C HIS A 43 19.79 -2.08 13.98
N ASP A 44 18.58 -1.59 14.24
CA ASP A 44 18.05 -1.36 15.60
C ASP A 44 16.91 -2.33 15.97
N LEU A 45 16.82 -3.48 15.31
CA LEU A 45 15.79 -4.47 15.59
C LEU A 45 16.05 -5.21 16.90
N LYS A 46 14.98 -5.53 17.65
CA LYS A 46 15.06 -6.37 18.85
C LYS A 46 15.05 -7.86 18.46
N PRO A 47 16.19 -8.60 18.52
CA PRO A 47 16.23 -9.99 18.06
C PRO A 47 15.28 -10.86 18.89
N GLY A 48 14.46 -11.67 18.22
CA GLY A 48 13.48 -12.55 18.86
C GLY A 48 12.20 -11.88 19.36
N ALA A 49 12.18 -10.55 19.55
CA ALA A 49 11.02 -9.81 20.07
C ALA A 49 10.36 -8.87 19.05
N GLU A 50 11.08 -8.46 18.01
CA GLU A 50 10.62 -7.42 17.07
C GLU A 50 9.26 -7.70 16.44
N ASN A 51 8.97 -8.96 16.09
CA ASN A 51 7.67 -9.32 15.52
C ASN A 51 6.50 -9.02 16.46
N ILE A 52 6.68 -9.28 17.75
CA ILE A 52 5.65 -9.03 18.77
C ILE A 52 5.49 -7.53 18.97
N GLU A 53 6.59 -6.80 19.11
CA GLU A 53 6.61 -5.35 19.27
C GLU A 53 5.89 -4.64 18.11
N ARG A 54 6.18 -5.04 16.87
CA ARG A 54 5.51 -4.48 15.69
C ARG A 54 4.01 -4.75 15.66
N THR A 55 3.62 -5.95 16.09
CA THR A 55 2.22 -6.34 16.17
C THR A 55 1.49 -5.53 17.25
N ILE A 56 2.11 -5.34 18.42
CA ILE A 56 1.56 -4.53 19.51
C ILE A 56 1.39 -3.07 19.06
N SER A 57 2.40 -2.49 18.40
CA SER A 57 2.36 -1.09 17.94
C SER A 57 1.16 -0.81 17.03
N VAL A 58 0.92 -1.68 16.03
CA VAL A 58 -0.21 -1.55 15.12
C VAL A 58 -1.54 -1.85 15.82
N ALA A 59 -1.56 -2.83 16.73
CA ALA A 59 -2.77 -3.14 17.49
C ALA A 59 -3.19 -2.00 18.45
N GLN A 60 -2.22 -1.24 18.96
CA GLN A 60 -2.45 -0.07 19.81
C GLN A 60 -2.93 1.14 19.01
N ASP A 61 -2.52 1.26 17.74
CA ASP A 61 -2.96 2.31 16.83
C ASP A 61 -3.46 1.72 15.49
N PRO A 62 -4.74 1.27 15.44
CA PRO A 62 -5.33 0.75 14.20
C PRO A 62 -5.49 1.83 13.12
N VAL A 63 -5.46 3.13 13.47
CA VAL A 63 -5.52 4.22 12.50
C VAL A 63 -4.22 4.26 11.69
N ALA A 64 -3.07 4.03 12.33
CA ALA A 64 -1.80 3.91 11.63
C ALA A 64 -1.81 2.78 10.58
N GLY A 65 -2.43 1.64 10.89
CA GLY A 65 -2.61 0.53 9.94
C GLY A 65 -3.46 0.93 8.73
N ALA A 66 -4.57 1.64 8.95
CA ALA A 66 -5.42 2.15 7.87
C ALA A 66 -4.71 3.21 7.01
N GLN A 67 -3.97 4.14 7.64
CA GLN A 67 -3.15 5.13 6.94
C GLN A 67 -2.07 4.48 6.09
N PHE A 68 -1.38 3.48 6.64
CA PHE A 68 -0.40 2.68 5.91
C PHE A 68 -1.03 2.04 4.66
N SER A 69 -2.15 1.32 4.81
CA SER A 69 -2.83 0.69 3.68
C SER A 69 -3.21 1.72 2.60
N HIS A 70 -3.76 2.87 3.02
CA HIS A 70 -4.09 3.96 2.12
C HIS A 70 -2.86 4.49 1.36
N ILE A 71 -1.75 4.73 2.06
CA ILE A 71 -0.50 5.21 1.44
C ILE A 71 0.03 4.20 0.42
N ILE A 72 0.04 2.90 0.73
CA ILE A 72 0.52 1.87 -0.19
C ILE A 72 -0.35 1.82 -1.45
N VAL A 73 -1.68 1.83 -1.30
CA VAL A 73 -2.60 1.84 -2.44
C VAL A 73 -2.41 3.09 -3.29
N GLN A 74 -2.34 4.28 -2.67
CA GLN A 74 -2.11 5.53 -3.40
C GLN A 74 -0.76 5.52 -4.13
N ASN A 75 0.29 4.98 -3.52
CA ASN A 75 1.60 4.89 -4.15
C ASN A 75 1.60 3.92 -5.33
N LEU A 76 0.94 2.77 -5.23
CA LEU A 76 0.77 1.87 -6.38
C LEU A 76 0.09 2.60 -7.54
N LEU A 77 -1.04 3.24 -7.28
CA LEU A 77 -1.82 3.95 -8.31
C LEU A 77 -1.02 5.10 -8.94
N ASN A 78 -0.35 5.92 -8.11
CA ASN A 78 0.28 7.15 -8.60
C ASN A 78 1.69 6.92 -9.16
N ILE A 79 2.44 5.94 -8.63
CA ILE A 79 3.83 5.69 -9.02
C ILE A 79 3.91 4.56 -10.05
N LEU A 80 3.37 3.39 -9.72
CA LEU A 80 3.50 2.21 -10.58
C LEU A 80 2.53 2.26 -11.76
N LEU A 81 1.27 2.68 -11.52
CA LEU A 81 0.29 2.88 -12.59
C LEU A 81 0.32 4.29 -13.19
N SER A 82 1.10 5.21 -12.59
CA SER A 82 1.36 6.56 -13.11
C SER A 82 0.10 7.42 -13.36
N LEU A 83 -0.97 7.21 -12.60
CA LEU A 83 -2.25 7.94 -12.79
C LEU A 83 -2.14 9.47 -12.63
N LYS A 84 -1.10 9.97 -11.94
CA LYS A 84 -0.86 11.40 -11.70
C LYS A 84 0.36 11.97 -12.42
N ARG A 85 1.08 11.18 -13.24
CA ARG A 85 2.26 11.65 -13.97
C ARG A 85 1.87 12.25 -15.30
N ALA A 86 2.62 13.26 -15.76
CA ALA A 86 2.31 13.97 -17.02
C ALA A 86 2.28 13.06 -18.26
N ASN A 87 3.10 12.00 -18.29
CA ASN A 87 3.12 11.05 -19.40
C ASN A 87 2.11 9.89 -19.24
N GLN A 88 1.46 9.75 -18.09
CA GLN A 88 0.47 8.73 -17.73
C GLN A 88 0.84 7.28 -18.07
N LYS A 89 2.15 6.98 -18.20
CA LYS A 89 2.66 5.65 -18.55
C LYS A 89 3.22 4.95 -17.32
N GLY A 90 2.47 3.98 -16.82
CA GLY A 90 2.88 3.07 -15.75
C GLY A 90 3.61 1.85 -16.27
N ILE A 91 3.88 0.90 -15.36
CA ILE A 91 4.57 -0.36 -15.65
C ILE A 91 3.82 -1.26 -16.64
N PHE A 92 2.51 -1.05 -16.79
CA PHE A 92 1.65 -1.76 -17.74
C PHE A 92 1.25 -0.90 -18.95
N GLY A 93 1.89 0.25 -19.14
CA GLY A 93 1.48 1.25 -20.12
C GLY A 93 0.48 2.25 -19.54
N GLU A 94 -0.35 2.83 -20.41
CA GLU A 94 -1.37 3.81 -20.02
C GLU A 94 -2.61 3.09 -19.48
N VAL A 95 -3.08 3.51 -18.31
CA VAL A 95 -4.30 2.96 -17.69
C VAL A 95 -5.51 3.73 -18.20
N SER A 96 -6.34 3.09 -19.02
CA SER A 96 -7.57 3.69 -19.57
C SER A 96 -8.70 3.79 -18.54
N ALA A 97 -8.82 2.80 -17.65
CA ALA A 97 -9.76 2.79 -16.54
C ALA A 97 -9.30 1.81 -15.45
N TYR A 98 -9.73 2.05 -14.20
CA TYR A 98 -9.58 1.09 -13.11
C TYR A 98 -10.83 1.07 -12.24
N TYR A 99 -11.06 -0.06 -11.59
CA TYR A 99 -12.05 -0.23 -10.53
C TYR A 99 -11.32 -0.79 -9.32
N GLY A 100 -11.46 -0.15 -8.17
CA GLY A 100 -10.81 -0.56 -6.93
C GLY A 100 -11.79 -0.56 -5.78
N VAL A 101 -11.72 -1.60 -4.96
CA VAL A 101 -12.49 -1.73 -3.71
C VAL A 101 -11.53 -2.05 -2.58
N VAL A 102 -11.92 -1.68 -1.36
CA VAL A 102 -11.24 -2.06 -0.12
C VAL A 102 -12.16 -3.02 0.61
N GLU A 103 -11.60 -4.14 1.09
CA GLU A 103 -12.27 -5.09 1.97
C GLU A 103 -11.93 -4.81 3.45
#